data_AF-A0A1J0LUM9-F1
#
_entry.id   AF-A0A1J0LUM9-F1
#
_cell.length_a   1.000
_cell.length_b   1.000
_cell.length_c   1.000
_cell.angle_alpha   90.00
_cell.angle_beta   90.00
_cell.angle_gamma   90.00
#
_symmetry.space_group_name_H-M   'P 1'
#
loop_
_entity.id
_entity.type
_entity.pdbx_description
1 polymer ?
#
loop_
_entity_poly.entity_id
_entity_poly.type
_entity_poly.pdbx_seq_one_letter_code
_entity_poly.pdbx_strand_id
1 'polypeptide(L)'
;MSALYRRVRPLTFAEVVGQEHVKEPLLRAIREGRLAQAYLFSGPRGVGKTTTARLLAMAVGCQGEERPCGACPHCQAVQKGSHPDVVEIDAASNNSVEDVRELRERILLAPLSAPKKVFILDEAHMLSKSAFNALLKTLEEPPPHVLFVFATTEPERMPPTILSRTQHYRFRRLTEEEIAGKLERILQTLGRRAEKEALLLVARLADGAMRDAESLLDRLLLLEDPLTRAKVEEALGLPPKEALFGLAQALGEGRLKEALEAARRLYGQGFAPRSLVGGLMEALREALYAAYGLPGRPLPLSPEALLSALTRLDEASERLGKRSDLLSLEAALLSAFAPTPKAQGEAPRVQPPEPPLPEFDPLAPPPAPRREEGARPEPKGGEDLAPRFRAFLEALRPTLRAFVREARPEVVGSTLYLRFPESKAFHHKKAEEQKGALLPLAQEHFGVEEILLVLEKKSPEPVSPPPKPTPRTPAPAAPPKEDPEEAPKDEAPTEDPEARLHQITRLLGGRLLWVRRPKAPESEEPMSEDAIGGSGI
;
A
#
# COMPACT_ATOMS: atom_id res chain seq x y z
N MET A 1 32.59 -16.60 3.52
CA MET A 1 32.35 -15.71 4.67
C MET A 1 30.84 -15.50 4.80
N SER A 2 30.30 -15.44 6.03
CA SER A 2 28.88 -15.14 6.25
C SER A 2 28.58 -13.69 5.84
N ALA A 3 27.44 -13.46 5.19
CA ALA A 3 27.02 -12.12 4.74
C ALA A 3 26.99 -11.11 5.90
N LEU A 4 27.33 -9.84 5.64
CA LEU A 4 27.47 -8.80 6.67
C LEU A 4 26.23 -8.69 7.56
N TYR A 5 25.03 -8.66 6.96
CA TYR A 5 23.75 -8.54 7.68
C TYR A 5 23.49 -9.65 8.71
N ARG A 6 24.17 -10.80 8.60
CA ARG A 6 24.12 -11.86 9.61
C ARG A 6 25.11 -11.63 10.75
N ARG A 7 26.28 -11.07 10.42
CA ARG A 7 27.36 -10.80 11.39
C ARG A 7 27.05 -9.60 12.28
N VAL A 8 26.43 -8.56 11.73
CA VAL A 8 26.07 -7.31 12.44
C VAL A 8 24.63 -7.30 12.93
N ARG A 9 23.99 -8.48 13.00
CA ARG A 9 22.63 -8.60 13.52
C ARG A 9 22.61 -8.19 15.00
N PRO A 10 21.71 -7.27 15.40
CA PRO A 10 21.58 -6.84 16.79
C PRO A 10 21.49 -7.99 17.79
N LEU A 11 22.23 -7.87 18.89
CA LEU A 11 22.23 -8.77 20.04
C LEU A 11 21.41 -8.25 21.22
N THR A 12 21.19 -6.94 21.26
CA THR A 12 20.41 -6.23 22.28
C THR A 12 19.34 -5.35 21.63
N PHE A 13 18.33 -4.96 22.41
CA PHE A 13 17.34 -3.99 21.93
C PHE A 13 17.97 -2.61 21.65
N ALA A 14 19.05 -2.25 22.35
CA ALA A 14 19.75 -0.98 22.14
C ALA A 14 20.41 -0.87 20.76
N GLU A 15 20.87 -2.00 20.21
CA GLU A 15 21.46 -2.07 18.87
C GLU A 15 20.42 -2.02 17.73
N VAL A 16 19.12 -2.20 18.05
CA VAL A 16 18.05 -2.04 17.07
C VAL A 16 17.84 -0.55 16.81
N VAL A 17 18.11 -0.14 15.58
CA VAL A 17 18.02 1.24 15.15
C VAL A 17 16.57 1.64 14.93
N GLY A 18 16.19 2.81 15.46
CA GLY A 18 14.82 3.31 15.41
C GLY A 18 13.84 2.40 16.13
N GLN A 19 12.56 2.50 15.79
CA GLN A 19 11.46 1.67 16.32
C GLN A 19 11.27 1.78 17.84
N GLU A 20 11.52 2.96 18.42
CA GLU A 20 11.40 3.25 19.85
C GLU A 20 10.01 2.85 20.37
N HIS A 21 8.96 3.15 19.59
CA HIS A 21 7.57 2.79 19.87
C HIS A 21 7.30 1.27 19.93
N VAL A 22 8.22 0.44 19.45
CA VAL A 22 8.17 -1.03 19.59
C VAL A 22 9.13 -1.51 20.68
N LYS A 23 10.35 -0.97 20.73
CA LYS A 23 11.38 -1.39 21.69
C LYS A 23 10.98 -1.10 23.12
N GLU A 24 10.49 0.10 23.41
CA GLU A 24 10.23 0.55 24.79
C GLU A 24 9.10 -0.26 25.46
N PRO A 25 7.93 -0.50 24.82
CA PRO A 25 6.90 -1.34 25.42
C PRO A 25 7.35 -2.79 25.62
N LEU A 26 8.11 -3.37 24.68
CA LEU A 26 8.65 -4.72 24.81
C LEU A 26 9.63 -4.82 25.97
N LEU A 27 10.57 -3.86 26.09
CA LEU A 27 11.52 -3.82 27.20
C LEU A 27 10.81 -3.69 28.55
N ARG A 28 9.76 -2.87 28.63
CA ARG A 28 8.93 -2.75 29.84
C ARG A 28 8.27 -4.08 30.18
N ALA A 29 7.60 -4.72 29.22
CA ALA A 29 6.94 -6.01 29.42
C ALA A 29 7.92 -7.11 29.87
N ILE A 30 9.15 -7.11 29.34
CA ILE A 30 10.23 -8.03 29.75
C ILE A 30 10.61 -7.78 31.22
N ARG A 31 10.85 -6.52 31.60
CA ARG A 31 11.26 -6.15 32.97
C ARG A 31 10.19 -6.46 34.00
N GLU A 32 8.93 -6.23 33.66
CA GLU A 32 7.79 -6.46 34.55
C GLU A 32 7.33 -7.92 34.57
N GLY A 33 7.88 -8.78 33.70
CA GLY A 33 7.44 -10.17 33.56
C GLY A 33 6.03 -10.32 32.98
N ARG A 34 5.48 -9.28 32.33
CA ARG A 34 4.12 -9.24 31.78
C ARG A 34 4.09 -9.43 30.26
N LEU A 35 4.81 -10.44 29.77
CA LEU A 35 4.80 -10.77 28.34
C LEU A 35 3.44 -11.34 27.93
N ALA A 36 2.90 -10.83 26.83
CA ALA A 36 1.74 -11.40 26.17
C ALA A 36 2.05 -12.81 25.66
N GLN A 37 1.00 -13.60 25.42
CA GLN A 37 1.13 -14.95 24.87
C GLN A 37 1.40 -14.93 23.35
N ALA A 38 0.98 -13.87 22.66
CA ALA A 38 1.18 -13.71 21.22
C ALA A 38 1.46 -12.26 20.82
N TYR A 39 2.44 -12.08 19.93
CA TYR A 39 2.85 -10.81 19.35
C TYR A 39 2.72 -10.85 17.83
N LEU A 40 2.28 -9.75 17.23
CA LEU A 40 2.32 -9.56 15.78
C LEU A 40 3.23 -8.38 15.44
N PHE A 41 4.28 -8.64 14.69
CA PHE A 41 5.21 -7.65 14.17
C PHE A 41 4.93 -7.44 12.69
N SER A 42 4.38 -6.27 12.32
CA SER A 42 4.06 -5.96 10.92
C SER A 42 4.88 -4.80 10.40
N GLY A 43 5.17 -4.77 9.10
CA GLY A 43 5.77 -3.61 8.46
C GLY A 43 6.65 -4.00 7.27
N PRO A 44 7.28 -3.03 6.60
CA PRO A 44 8.08 -3.29 5.40
C PRO A 44 9.18 -4.33 5.62
N ARG A 45 9.68 -4.94 4.54
CA ARG A 45 10.80 -5.88 4.65
C ARG A 45 12.06 -5.17 5.15
N GLY A 46 12.94 -5.91 5.82
CA GLY A 46 14.26 -5.40 6.21
C GLY A 46 14.31 -4.37 7.35
N VAL A 47 13.18 -4.00 7.96
CA VAL A 47 13.10 -3.02 9.07
C VAL A 47 13.40 -3.59 10.48
N GLY A 48 13.67 -4.90 10.59
CA GLY A 48 14.06 -5.54 11.86
C GLY A 48 12.99 -6.36 12.59
N LYS A 49 11.91 -6.77 11.92
CA LYS A 49 10.84 -7.61 12.50
C LYS A 49 11.37 -8.92 13.11
N THR A 50 11.96 -9.79 12.27
CA THR A 50 12.50 -11.10 12.68
C THR A 50 13.67 -10.94 13.66
N THR A 51 14.48 -9.89 13.50
CA THR A 51 15.53 -9.55 14.48
C THR A 51 14.93 -9.28 15.85
N THR A 52 13.90 -8.45 15.93
CA THR A 52 13.23 -8.13 17.20
C THR A 52 12.53 -9.35 17.81
N ALA A 53 11.96 -10.22 16.97
CA ALA A 53 11.39 -11.50 17.40
C ALA A 53 12.44 -12.40 18.07
N ARG A 54 13.64 -12.50 17.47
CA ARG A 54 14.77 -13.23 18.07
C ARG A 54 15.24 -12.59 19.36
N LEU A 55 15.33 -11.26 19.45
CA LEU A 55 15.69 -10.56 20.68
C LEU A 55 14.69 -10.82 21.81
N LEU A 56 13.39 -10.86 21.51
CA LEU A 56 12.36 -11.24 22.46
C LEU A 56 12.55 -12.70 22.92
N ALA A 57 12.80 -13.64 21.99
CA ALA A 57 13.07 -15.03 22.32
C ALA A 57 14.35 -15.22 23.18
N MET A 58 15.38 -14.42 22.91
CA MET A 58 16.58 -14.36 23.74
C MET A 58 16.24 -13.84 25.14
N ALA A 59 15.48 -12.75 25.24
CA ALA A 59 15.13 -12.12 26.52
C ALA A 59 14.35 -13.06 27.46
N VAL A 60 13.46 -13.87 26.88
CA VAL A 60 12.60 -14.82 27.62
C VAL A 60 13.41 -15.84 28.42
N GLY A 61 14.49 -16.38 27.86
CA GLY A 61 15.36 -17.37 28.54
C GLY A 61 16.70 -16.81 29.02
N CYS A 62 16.93 -15.50 28.90
CA CYS A 62 18.19 -14.89 29.31
C CYS A 62 18.36 -14.92 30.83
N GLN A 63 19.53 -15.38 31.27
CA GLN A 63 19.94 -15.41 32.69
C GLN A 63 20.77 -14.20 33.12
N GLY A 64 21.13 -13.31 32.19
CA GLY A 64 21.85 -12.07 32.49
C GLY A 64 20.96 -11.03 33.18
N GLU A 65 21.60 -10.05 33.82
CA GLU A 65 20.93 -8.88 34.41
C GLU A 65 20.22 -8.06 33.32
N GLU A 66 20.93 -7.77 32.23
CA GLU A 66 20.33 -7.21 31.02
C GLU A 66 19.72 -8.32 30.16
N ARG A 67 18.44 -8.19 29.81
CA ARG A 67 17.71 -9.19 29.02
C ARG A 67 17.26 -8.60 27.67
N PRO A 68 17.79 -9.11 26.53
CA PRO A 68 18.82 -10.13 26.39
C PRO A 68 20.24 -9.58 26.61
N CYS A 69 21.15 -10.40 27.13
CA CYS A 69 22.56 -10.01 27.34
C CYS A 69 23.46 -10.31 26.12
N GLY A 70 22.97 -11.07 25.14
CA GLY A 70 23.72 -11.46 23.94
C GLY A 70 24.85 -12.48 24.15
N ALA A 71 25.34 -12.66 25.39
CA ALA A 71 26.53 -13.46 25.67
C ALA A 71 26.26 -14.83 26.31
N CYS A 72 25.14 -15.02 27.02
CA CYS A 72 24.86 -16.29 27.72
C CYS A 72 24.56 -17.45 26.76
N PRO A 73 24.67 -18.73 27.20
CA PRO A 73 24.45 -19.89 26.33
C PRO A 73 23.08 -19.88 25.63
N HIS A 74 22.02 -19.46 26.33
CA HIS A 74 20.68 -19.28 25.77
C HIS A 74 20.70 -18.27 24.61
N CYS A 75 21.21 -17.06 24.85
CA CYS A 75 21.25 -16.01 23.83
C CYS A 75 22.08 -16.45 22.61
N GLN A 76 23.25 -17.07 22.82
CA GLN A 76 24.08 -17.55 21.72
C GLN A 76 23.41 -18.65 20.90
N ALA A 77 22.71 -19.59 21.55
CA ALA A 77 21.99 -20.67 20.86
C ALA A 77 20.82 -20.12 20.03
N VAL A 78 20.06 -19.16 20.56
CA VAL A 78 18.98 -18.49 19.81
C VAL A 78 19.54 -17.67 18.65
N GLN A 79 20.69 -17.00 18.84
CA GLN A 79 21.35 -16.25 17.77
C GLN A 79 21.75 -17.16 16.61
N LYS A 80 22.35 -18.31 16.93
CA LYS A 80 22.77 -19.33 15.96
C LYS A 80 21.59 -20.06 15.32
N GLY A 81 20.37 -19.91 15.85
CA GLY A 81 19.18 -20.60 15.38
C GLY A 81 19.18 -22.09 15.73
N SER A 82 19.91 -22.49 16.77
CA SER A 82 20.08 -23.88 17.19
C SER A 82 19.42 -24.20 18.53
N HIS A 83 18.61 -23.29 19.06
CA HIS A 83 17.95 -23.46 20.36
C HIS A 83 16.69 -24.35 20.21
N PRO A 84 16.56 -25.47 20.94
CA PRO A 84 15.44 -26.41 20.76
C PRO A 84 14.08 -25.80 21.12
N ASP A 85 14.06 -24.89 22.10
CA ASP A 85 12.84 -24.19 22.53
C ASP A 85 12.53 -22.91 21.74
N VAL A 86 13.30 -22.59 20.70
CA VAL A 86 12.99 -21.45 19.80
C VAL A 86 12.86 -21.97 18.39
N VAL A 87 11.62 -22.04 17.92
CA VAL A 87 11.28 -22.58 16.61
C VAL A 87 10.98 -21.42 15.67
N GLU A 88 11.87 -21.18 14.70
CA GLU A 88 11.66 -20.20 13.64
C GLU A 88 11.21 -20.90 12.37
N ILE A 89 10.04 -20.53 11.86
CA ILE A 89 9.43 -21.10 10.66
C ILE A 89 9.18 -19.96 9.69
N ASP A 90 9.69 -20.12 8.48
CA ASP A 90 9.31 -19.27 7.35
C ASP A 90 8.05 -19.84 6.71
N ALA A 91 6.93 -19.15 6.87
CA ALA A 91 5.64 -19.60 6.36
C ALA A 91 5.55 -19.60 4.83
N ALA A 92 6.45 -18.90 4.13
CA ALA A 92 6.50 -18.97 2.67
C ALA A 92 6.99 -20.34 2.18
N SER A 93 7.88 -20.99 2.95
CA SER A 93 8.48 -22.29 2.61
C SER A 93 7.87 -23.48 3.35
N ASN A 94 7.13 -23.25 4.44
CA ASN A 94 6.55 -24.30 5.31
C ASN A 94 5.03 -24.12 5.46
N ASN A 95 4.29 -24.20 4.34
CA ASN A 95 2.84 -23.98 4.31
C ASN A 95 2.01 -25.25 4.03
N SER A 96 2.64 -26.42 4.00
CA SER A 96 1.94 -27.67 3.73
C SER A 96 1.05 -28.08 4.90
N VAL A 97 0.09 -28.95 4.65
CA VAL A 97 -0.79 -29.49 5.72
C VAL A 97 0.01 -30.25 6.77
N GLU A 98 1.11 -30.88 6.36
CA GLU A 98 1.97 -31.65 7.26
C GLU A 98 2.78 -30.73 8.17
N ASP A 99 3.37 -29.65 7.64
CA ASP A 99 4.11 -28.66 8.43
C ASP A 99 3.25 -28.06 9.56
N VAL A 100 1.97 -27.83 9.26
CA VAL A 100 0.98 -27.33 10.23
C VAL A 100 0.69 -28.35 11.32
N ARG A 101 0.57 -29.64 10.95
CA ARG A 101 0.34 -30.72 11.92
C ARG A 101 1.55 -30.87 12.83
N GLU A 102 2.74 -30.89 12.26
CA GLU A 102 3.99 -30.98 13.01
C GLU A 102 4.17 -29.77 13.95
N LEU A 103 3.87 -28.55 13.48
CA LEU A 103 3.86 -27.36 14.31
C LEU A 103 2.91 -27.52 15.51
N ARG A 104 1.69 -28.01 15.27
CA ARG A 104 0.71 -28.22 16.33
C ARG A 104 1.17 -29.24 17.37
N GLU A 105 1.80 -30.33 16.94
CA GLU A 105 2.36 -31.33 17.86
C GLU A 105 3.50 -30.74 18.69
N ARG A 106 4.40 -29.97 18.06
CA ARG A 106 5.52 -29.32 18.74
C ARG A 106 5.06 -28.27 19.76
N ILE A 107 3.93 -27.61 19.55
CA ILE A 107 3.32 -26.62 20.46
C ILE A 107 2.89 -27.25 21.79
N LEU A 108 2.42 -28.50 21.76
CA LEU A 108 1.93 -29.20 22.97
C LEU A 108 3.06 -29.72 23.86
N LEU A 109 4.28 -29.79 23.33
CA LEU A 109 5.44 -30.26 24.06
C LEU A 109 6.00 -29.16 24.96
N ALA A 110 6.22 -29.51 26.24
CA ALA A 110 6.86 -28.64 27.21
C ALA A 110 8.27 -28.19 26.74
N PRO A 111 8.75 -27.02 27.19
CA PRO A 111 10.12 -26.57 26.91
C PRO A 111 11.14 -27.52 27.53
N LEU A 112 12.28 -27.71 26.86
CA LEU A 112 13.39 -28.54 27.35
C LEU A 112 14.26 -27.79 28.38
N SER A 113 14.56 -26.52 28.11
CA SER A 113 15.59 -25.76 28.84
C SER A 113 15.22 -24.30 29.12
N ALA A 114 14.44 -23.68 28.24
CA ALA A 114 13.97 -22.30 28.42
C ALA A 114 12.66 -22.26 29.25
N PRO A 115 12.35 -21.15 29.94
CA PRO A 115 11.10 -21.02 30.70
C PRO A 115 9.85 -21.02 29.81
N LYS A 116 9.99 -20.62 28.53
CA LYS A 116 8.93 -20.72 27.52
C LYS A 116 9.51 -21.20 26.19
N LYS A 117 8.70 -21.92 25.44
CA LYS A 117 8.92 -22.29 24.05
C LYS A 117 8.40 -21.19 23.14
N VAL A 118 9.28 -20.63 22.31
CA VAL A 118 8.97 -19.48 21.47
C VAL A 118 8.84 -19.93 20.02
N PHE A 119 7.72 -19.60 19.39
CA PHE A 119 7.47 -19.85 17.97
C PHE A 119 7.51 -18.53 17.20
N ILE A 120 8.50 -18.38 16.32
CA ILE A 120 8.63 -17.24 15.43
C ILE A 120 8.14 -17.67 14.05
N LEU A 121 7.05 -17.07 13.58
CA LEU A 121 6.43 -17.36 12.28
C LEU A 121 6.71 -16.18 11.35
N ASP A 122 7.73 -16.28 10.51
CA ASP A 122 8.09 -15.25 9.53
C ASP A 122 7.22 -15.37 8.27
N GLU A 123 6.96 -14.22 7.64
CA GLU A 123 5.97 -14.07 6.57
C GLU A 123 4.63 -14.78 6.84
N ALA A 124 4.12 -14.65 8.07
CA ALA A 124 2.96 -15.38 8.56
C ALA A 124 1.70 -15.26 7.68
N HIS A 125 1.56 -14.18 6.89
CA HIS A 125 0.46 -14.00 5.93
C HIS A 125 0.46 -15.04 4.79
N MET A 126 1.56 -15.77 4.61
CA MET A 126 1.69 -16.87 3.64
C MET A 126 1.15 -18.21 4.16
N LEU A 127 0.79 -18.29 5.45
CA LEU A 127 0.14 -19.47 6.01
C LEU A 127 -1.22 -19.72 5.35
N SER A 128 -1.54 -21.00 5.16
CA SER A 128 -2.84 -21.41 4.65
C SER A 128 -3.96 -21.12 5.66
N LYS A 129 -5.20 -20.99 5.19
CA LYS A 129 -6.36 -20.79 6.09
C LYS A 129 -6.52 -21.94 7.10
N SER A 130 -6.24 -23.17 6.68
CA SER A 130 -6.23 -24.34 7.56
C SER A 130 -5.14 -24.24 8.63
N ALA A 131 -3.95 -23.72 8.29
CA ALA A 131 -2.88 -23.44 9.24
C ALA A 131 -3.32 -22.46 10.33
N PHE A 132 -3.91 -21.33 9.93
CA PHE A 132 -4.42 -20.34 10.88
C PHE A 132 -5.49 -20.94 11.79
N ASN A 133 -6.47 -21.65 11.21
CA ASN A 133 -7.53 -22.27 12.01
C ASN A 133 -6.99 -23.33 12.99
N ALA A 134 -5.92 -24.03 12.63
CA ALA A 134 -5.27 -24.97 13.54
C ALA A 134 -4.62 -24.25 14.73
N LEU A 135 -4.05 -23.06 14.51
CA LEU A 135 -3.45 -22.23 15.56
C LEU A 135 -4.49 -21.49 16.43
N LEU A 136 -5.71 -21.25 15.93
CA LEU A 136 -6.74 -20.50 16.67
C LEU A 136 -7.06 -21.10 18.04
N LYS A 137 -7.22 -22.42 18.12
CA LYS A 137 -7.50 -23.10 19.40
C LYS A 137 -6.39 -22.86 20.41
N THR A 138 -5.14 -22.93 19.95
CA THR A 138 -3.98 -22.64 20.79
C THR A 138 -3.88 -21.16 21.13
N LEU A 139 -4.27 -20.23 20.26
CA LEU A 139 -4.22 -18.81 20.58
C LEU A 139 -5.35 -18.35 21.51
N GLU A 140 -6.46 -19.06 21.54
CA GLU A 140 -7.56 -18.83 22.50
C GLU A 140 -7.19 -19.29 23.90
N GLU A 141 -6.58 -20.46 24.03
CA GLU A 141 -6.15 -21.04 25.31
C GLU A 141 -4.71 -21.56 25.19
N PRO A 142 -3.70 -20.66 25.08
CA PRO A 142 -2.33 -21.10 24.88
C PRO A 142 -1.79 -21.73 26.16
N PRO A 143 -0.99 -22.82 26.04
CA PRO A 143 -0.25 -23.32 27.17
C PRO A 143 0.62 -22.21 27.79
N PRO A 144 0.72 -22.11 29.12
CA PRO A 144 1.42 -20.99 29.79
C PRO A 144 2.91 -20.90 29.43
N HIS A 145 3.46 -22.01 28.92
CA HIS A 145 4.85 -22.15 28.49
C HIS A 145 5.07 -21.80 27.01
N VAL A 146 4.06 -21.35 26.26
CA VAL A 146 4.20 -21.01 24.83
C VAL A 146 4.15 -19.50 24.61
N LEU A 147 4.99 -19.02 23.70
CA LEU A 147 4.99 -17.64 23.22
C LEU A 147 5.00 -17.63 21.69
N PHE A 148 4.04 -16.96 21.07
CA PHE A 148 4.01 -16.77 19.62
C PHE A 148 4.51 -15.38 19.20
N VAL A 149 5.29 -15.33 18.14
CA VAL A 149 5.69 -14.09 17.46
C VAL A 149 5.45 -14.24 15.97
N PHE A 150 4.41 -13.61 15.47
CA PHE A 150 4.11 -13.53 14.03
C PHE A 150 4.84 -12.34 13.43
N ALA A 151 5.51 -12.51 12.30
CA ALA A 151 6.09 -11.43 11.52
C ALA A 151 5.47 -11.41 10.12
N THR A 152 5.11 -10.22 9.61
CA THR A 152 4.48 -10.09 8.29
C THR A 152 4.79 -8.74 7.62
N THR A 153 4.88 -8.72 6.29
CA THR A 153 4.85 -7.49 5.49
C THR A 153 3.45 -6.99 5.19
N GLU A 154 2.45 -7.87 5.20
CA GLU A 154 1.07 -7.63 4.76
C GLU A 154 0.09 -7.91 5.91
N PRO A 155 -0.07 -6.99 6.90
CA PRO A 155 -0.96 -7.21 8.03
C PRO A 155 -2.44 -7.36 7.63
N GLU A 156 -2.87 -6.73 6.54
CA GLU A 156 -4.23 -6.79 6.00
C GLU A 156 -4.63 -8.18 5.48
N ARG A 157 -3.65 -9.04 5.20
CA ARG A 157 -3.89 -10.44 4.82
C ARG A 157 -3.99 -11.38 6.01
N MET A 158 -3.67 -10.90 7.22
CA MET A 158 -3.81 -11.68 8.43
C MET A 158 -5.31 -11.83 8.79
N PRO A 159 -5.76 -13.01 9.23
CA PRO A 159 -7.13 -13.17 9.68
C PRO A 159 -7.46 -12.24 10.87
N PRO A 160 -8.63 -11.57 10.88
CA PRO A 160 -9.06 -10.73 12.00
C PRO A 160 -9.08 -11.46 13.35
N THR A 161 -9.31 -12.77 13.34
CA THR A 161 -9.30 -13.64 14.52
C THR A 161 -7.92 -13.80 15.15
N ILE A 162 -6.84 -13.71 14.37
CA ILE A 162 -5.46 -13.70 14.86
C ILE A 162 -5.11 -12.30 15.38
N LEU A 163 -5.47 -11.27 14.61
CA LEU A 163 -5.20 -9.88 14.96
C LEU A 163 -5.75 -9.53 16.35
N SER A 164 -6.99 -9.94 16.65
CA SER A 164 -7.64 -9.66 17.95
C SER A 164 -7.02 -10.39 19.14
N ARG A 165 -6.19 -11.41 18.92
CA ARG A 165 -5.53 -12.23 19.97
C ARG A 165 -4.03 -11.93 20.10
N THR A 166 -3.52 -10.96 19.36
CA THR A 166 -2.09 -10.60 19.35
C THR A 166 -1.88 -9.17 19.79
N GLN A 167 -0.79 -8.91 20.52
CA GLN A 167 -0.29 -7.54 20.66
C GLN A 167 0.39 -7.12 19.36
N HIS A 168 -0.22 -6.17 18.66
CA HIS A 168 0.24 -5.74 17.34
C HIS A 168 1.19 -4.55 17.43
N TYR A 169 2.43 -4.75 16.97
CA TYR A 169 3.45 -3.72 16.83
C TYR A 169 3.77 -3.47 15.35
N ARG A 170 3.57 -2.23 14.91
CA ARG A 170 3.84 -1.80 13.54
C ARG A 170 5.23 -1.16 13.43
N PHE A 171 6.11 -1.78 12.66
CA PHE A 171 7.42 -1.26 12.30
C PHE A 171 7.29 -0.24 11.17
N ARG A 172 7.99 0.89 11.30
CA ARG A 172 8.08 1.92 10.25
C ARG A 172 9.30 1.72 9.37
N ARG A 173 9.34 2.39 8.21
CA ARG A 173 10.59 2.57 7.47
C ARG A 173 11.56 3.41 8.32
N LEU A 174 12.84 3.06 8.25
CA LEU A 174 13.90 3.84 8.89
C LEU A 174 14.19 5.10 8.07
N THR A 175 14.63 6.17 8.73
CA THR A 175 15.07 7.37 8.03
C THR A 175 16.46 7.17 7.41
N GLU A 176 16.85 8.04 6.47
CA GLU A 176 18.18 7.98 5.85
C GLU A 176 19.28 8.14 6.91
N GLU A 177 19.07 9.02 7.89
CA GLU A 177 20.01 9.31 8.98
C GLU A 177 20.16 8.13 9.94
N GLU A 178 19.06 7.45 10.26
CA GLU A 178 19.06 6.25 11.09
C GLU A 178 19.90 5.13 10.45
N ILE A 179 19.68 4.89 9.15
CA ILE A 179 20.46 3.90 8.40
C ILE A 179 21.92 4.33 8.32
N ALA A 180 22.20 5.55 7.86
CA ALA A 180 23.56 6.05 7.69
C ALA A 180 24.35 5.99 9.00
N GLY A 181 23.75 6.38 10.14
CA GLY A 181 24.38 6.29 11.45
C GLY A 181 24.70 4.86 11.88
N LYS A 182 23.89 3.86 11.49
CA LYS A 182 24.23 2.45 11.72
C LYS A 182 25.40 2.00 10.86
N LEU A 183 25.37 2.32 9.57
CA LEU A 183 26.44 1.95 8.64
C LEU A 183 27.78 2.56 9.10
N GLU A 184 27.76 3.79 9.59
CA GLU A 184 28.93 4.46 10.17
C GLU A 184 29.49 3.68 11.37
N ARG A 185 28.64 3.30 12.33
CA ARG A 185 29.08 2.47 13.50
C ARG A 185 29.67 1.13 13.08
N ILE A 186 29.09 0.49 12.06
CA ILE A 186 29.62 -0.76 11.50
C ILE A 186 31.02 -0.53 10.91
N LEU A 187 31.20 0.53 10.12
CA LEU A 187 32.50 0.87 9.53
C LEU A 187 33.55 1.25 10.57
N GLN A 188 33.17 1.98 11.62
CA GLN A 188 34.05 2.28 12.76
C GLN A 188 34.54 1.01 13.44
N THR A 189 33.64 0.04 13.67
CA THR A 189 34.00 -1.27 14.25
C THR A 189 34.94 -2.07 13.33
N LEU A 190 34.83 -1.88 12.02
CA LEU A 190 35.69 -2.50 11.01
C LEU A 190 36.99 -1.70 10.74
N GLY A 191 37.19 -0.55 11.39
CA GLY A 191 38.36 0.32 11.17
C GLY A 191 38.39 1.00 9.80
N ARG A 192 37.23 1.28 9.19
CA ARG A 192 37.10 1.91 7.87
C ARG A 192 36.47 3.29 7.95
N ARG A 193 36.83 4.16 7.00
CA ARG A 193 36.35 5.54 6.87
C ARG A 193 35.37 5.67 5.71
N ALA A 194 34.38 6.52 5.87
CA ALA A 194 33.43 6.85 4.82
C ALA A 194 33.00 8.33 4.90
N GLU A 195 32.67 8.91 3.75
CA GLU A 195 32.00 10.20 3.68
C GLU A 195 30.53 10.05 4.11
N LYS A 196 29.99 11.06 4.79
CA LYS A 196 28.59 11.05 5.24
C LYS A 196 27.64 10.96 4.05
N GLU A 197 27.93 11.67 2.96
CA GLU A 197 27.16 11.67 1.73
C GLU A 197 27.13 10.29 1.07
N ALA A 198 28.21 9.50 1.18
CA ALA A 198 28.26 8.13 0.69
C ALA A 198 27.32 7.22 1.46
N LEU A 199 27.29 7.35 2.80
CA LEU A 199 26.39 6.56 3.65
C LEU A 199 24.93 6.96 3.48
N LEU A 200 24.64 8.25 3.33
CA LEU A 200 23.29 8.75 3.00
C LEU A 200 22.81 8.24 1.63
N LEU A 201 23.71 8.17 0.64
CA LEU A 201 23.38 7.57 -0.66
C LEU A 201 22.99 6.10 -0.51
N VAL A 202 23.76 5.29 0.24
CA VAL A 202 23.41 3.89 0.52
C VAL A 202 22.09 3.78 1.27
N ALA A 203 21.85 4.65 2.25
CA ALA A 203 20.63 4.69 3.02
C ALA A 203 19.39 4.99 2.14
N ARG A 204 19.50 5.95 1.22
CA ARG A 204 18.45 6.30 0.25
C ARG A 204 18.12 5.13 -0.67
N LEU A 205 19.14 4.46 -1.20
CA LEU A 205 18.97 3.28 -2.06
C LEU A 205 18.33 2.10 -1.32
N ALA A 206 18.51 2.03 0.00
CA ALA A 206 17.90 1.01 0.83
C ALA A 206 16.43 1.28 1.18
N ASP A 207 15.91 2.47 0.87
CA ASP A 207 14.49 2.84 1.03
C ASP A 207 13.92 2.46 2.43
N GLY A 208 14.68 2.75 3.49
CA GLY A 208 14.28 2.47 4.86
C GLY A 208 14.43 1.01 5.32
N ALA A 209 14.95 0.11 4.48
CA ALA A 209 15.23 -1.29 4.82
C ALA A 209 16.69 -1.50 5.24
N MET A 210 16.95 -1.64 6.54
CA MET A 210 18.30 -1.82 7.09
C MET A 210 19.04 -3.03 6.50
N ARG A 211 18.34 -4.15 6.30
CA ARG A 211 18.93 -5.36 5.70
C ARG A 211 19.48 -5.10 4.29
N ASP A 212 18.79 -4.27 3.51
CA ASP A 212 19.19 -3.93 2.14
C ASP A 212 20.40 -2.99 2.19
N ALA A 213 20.41 -2.02 3.12
CA ALA A 213 21.57 -1.15 3.37
C ALA A 213 22.83 -1.92 3.78
N GLU A 214 22.72 -2.87 4.71
CA GLU A 214 23.84 -3.74 5.12
C GLU A 214 24.33 -4.62 3.97
N SER A 215 23.41 -5.08 3.11
CA SER A 215 23.77 -5.89 1.94
C SER A 215 24.48 -5.07 0.86
N LEU A 216 24.11 -3.80 0.69
CA LEU A 216 24.84 -2.86 -0.16
C LEU A 216 26.22 -2.55 0.43
N LEU A 217 26.30 -2.28 1.73
CA LEU A 217 27.57 -2.03 2.41
C LEU A 217 28.54 -3.20 2.26
N ASP A 218 28.06 -4.45 2.39
CA ASP A 218 28.89 -5.66 2.23
C ASP A 218 29.62 -5.69 0.87
N ARG A 219 28.95 -5.25 -0.19
CA ARG A 219 29.55 -5.12 -1.54
C ARG A 219 30.58 -4.00 -1.59
N LEU A 220 30.28 -2.87 -0.95
CA LEU A 220 31.14 -1.68 -0.93
C LEU A 220 32.40 -1.87 -0.06
N LEU A 221 32.39 -2.81 0.89
CA LEU A 221 33.57 -3.16 1.69
C LEU A 221 34.71 -3.76 0.83
N LEU A 222 34.44 -4.17 -0.40
CA LEU A 222 35.48 -4.63 -1.34
C LEU A 222 36.30 -3.47 -1.94
N LEU A 223 35.80 -2.23 -1.85
CA LEU A 223 36.48 -1.04 -2.36
C LEU A 223 37.58 -0.57 -1.41
N GLU A 224 38.50 0.23 -1.95
CA GLU A 224 39.57 0.86 -1.16
C GLU A 224 39.02 1.96 -0.22
N ASP A 225 39.57 2.04 0.98
CA ASP A 225 39.31 3.10 1.96
C ASP A 225 39.91 4.46 1.51
N PRO A 226 39.27 5.61 1.74
CA PRO A 226 37.92 5.81 2.29
C PRO A 226 36.81 5.55 1.26
N LEU A 227 35.62 5.19 1.77
CA LEU A 227 34.40 5.07 0.96
C LEU A 227 33.83 6.47 0.69
N THR A 228 34.06 6.97 -0.53
CA THR A 228 33.55 8.26 -0.99
C THR A 228 32.26 8.10 -1.78
N ARG A 229 31.49 9.18 -1.92
CA ARG A 229 30.25 9.16 -2.71
C ARG A 229 30.51 8.70 -4.15
N ALA A 230 31.56 9.21 -4.78
CA ALA A 230 31.93 8.86 -6.15
C ALA A 230 32.23 7.35 -6.31
N LYS A 231 32.95 6.76 -5.35
CA LYS A 231 33.22 5.31 -5.34
C LYS A 231 31.94 4.48 -5.19
N VAL A 232 30.97 4.93 -4.38
CA VAL A 232 29.66 4.28 -4.25
C VAL A 232 28.87 4.37 -5.54
N GLU A 233 28.82 5.55 -6.18
CA GLU A 233 28.14 5.75 -7.45
C GLU A 233 28.73 4.85 -8.55
N GLU A 234 30.05 4.81 -8.67
CA GLU A 234 30.77 3.95 -9.62
C GLU A 234 30.51 2.46 -9.36
N ALA A 235 30.68 2.00 -8.12
CA ALA A 235 30.54 0.59 -7.78
C ALA A 235 29.10 0.07 -7.92
N LEU A 236 28.10 0.94 -7.76
CA LEU A 236 26.69 0.61 -7.94
C LEU A 236 26.17 0.89 -9.35
N GLY A 237 27.00 1.41 -10.25
CA GLY A 237 26.61 1.78 -11.62
C GLY A 237 25.54 2.88 -11.63
N LEU A 238 25.61 3.82 -10.69
CA LEU A 238 24.70 4.95 -10.58
C LEU A 238 25.23 6.12 -11.40
N PRO A 239 24.38 6.72 -12.25
CA PRO A 239 24.80 7.88 -13.02
C PRO A 239 25.09 9.08 -12.11
N PRO A 240 26.12 9.91 -12.41
CA PRO A 240 26.47 11.06 -11.61
C PRO A 240 25.32 12.07 -11.50
N LYS A 241 25.07 12.58 -10.29
CA LYS A 241 23.97 13.52 -10.03
C LYS A 241 24.02 14.77 -10.93
N GLU A 242 25.20 15.35 -11.12
CA GLU A 242 25.35 16.55 -11.96
C GLU A 242 25.04 16.28 -13.44
N ALA A 243 25.36 15.07 -13.94
CA ALA A 243 25.05 14.70 -15.32
C ALA A 243 23.54 14.52 -15.51
N LEU A 244 22.85 13.91 -14.54
CA LEU A 244 21.40 13.75 -14.54
C LEU A 244 20.68 15.10 -14.42
N PHE A 245 21.19 16.00 -13.58
CA PHE A 245 20.64 17.35 -13.44
C PHE A 245 20.81 18.15 -14.73
N GLY A 246 22.00 18.10 -15.35
CA GLY A 246 22.25 18.74 -16.65
C GLY A 246 21.34 18.19 -17.75
N LEU A 247 21.08 16.87 -17.75
CA LEU A 247 20.12 16.23 -18.63
C LEU A 247 18.69 16.76 -18.40
N ALA A 248 18.24 16.83 -17.13
CA ALA A 248 16.93 17.38 -16.75
C ALA A 248 16.78 18.84 -17.17
N GLN A 249 17.83 19.64 -16.99
CA GLN A 249 17.87 21.05 -17.38
C GLN A 249 17.78 21.23 -18.90
N ALA A 250 18.57 20.47 -19.67
CA ALA A 250 18.52 20.52 -21.13
C ALA A 250 17.11 20.16 -21.66
N LEU A 251 16.48 19.15 -21.07
CA LEU A 251 15.11 18.77 -21.39
C LEU A 251 14.10 19.87 -21.03
N GLY A 252 14.24 20.48 -19.84
CA GLY A 252 13.37 21.55 -19.39
C GLY A 252 13.45 22.83 -20.23
N GLU A 253 14.64 23.13 -20.76
CA GLU A 253 14.87 24.27 -21.65
C GLU A 253 14.54 23.97 -23.13
N GLY A 254 14.05 22.77 -23.46
CA GLY A 254 13.75 22.37 -24.83
C GLY A 254 14.99 22.07 -25.69
N ARG A 255 16.18 21.96 -25.10
CA ARG A 255 17.44 21.58 -25.76
C ARG A 255 17.52 20.07 -25.98
N LEU A 256 16.57 19.53 -26.75
CA LEU A 256 16.39 18.09 -26.94
C LEU A 256 17.63 17.40 -27.53
N LYS A 257 18.31 18.03 -28.49
CA LYS A 257 19.53 17.47 -29.10
C LYS A 257 20.61 17.22 -28.03
N GLU A 258 20.86 18.21 -27.18
CA GLU A 258 21.87 18.12 -26.13
C GLU A 258 21.50 17.07 -25.07
N ALA A 259 20.22 16.96 -24.73
CA ALA A 259 19.72 15.94 -23.83
C ALA A 259 19.94 14.52 -24.39
N LEU A 260 19.60 14.27 -25.65
CA LEU A 260 19.80 12.96 -26.30
C LEU A 260 21.29 12.61 -26.42
N GLU A 261 22.13 13.57 -26.77
CA GLU A 261 23.60 13.38 -26.81
C GLU A 261 24.16 13.06 -25.43
N ALA A 262 23.70 13.75 -24.38
CA ALA A 262 24.09 13.46 -22.99
C ALA A 262 23.64 12.06 -22.56
N ALA A 263 22.39 11.68 -22.83
CA ALA A 263 21.86 10.36 -22.52
C ALA A 263 22.63 9.25 -23.25
N ARG A 264 22.94 9.42 -24.53
CA ARG A 264 23.76 8.47 -25.32
C ARG A 264 25.18 8.35 -24.78
N ARG A 265 25.77 9.45 -24.32
CA ARG A 265 27.10 9.47 -23.70
C ARG A 265 27.10 8.68 -22.39
N LEU A 266 26.10 8.88 -21.53
CA LEU A 266 25.94 8.14 -20.27
C LEU A 266 25.68 6.65 -20.52
N TYR A 267 24.83 6.32 -21.50
CA TYR A 267 24.62 4.94 -21.91
C TYR A 267 25.90 4.28 -22.42
N GLY A 268 26.69 5.01 -23.24
CA GLY A 268 27.99 4.56 -23.74
C GLY A 268 29.05 4.37 -22.66
N GLN A 269 28.90 5.01 -21.49
CA GLN A 269 29.74 4.80 -20.31
C GLN A 269 29.32 3.55 -19.50
N GLY A 270 28.24 2.86 -19.90
CA GLY A 270 27.78 1.63 -19.27
C GLY A 270 26.64 1.82 -18.26
N PHE A 271 26.11 3.03 -18.08
CA PHE A 271 24.97 3.24 -17.19
C PHE A 271 23.70 2.61 -17.76
N ALA A 272 23.02 1.81 -16.94
CA ALA A 272 21.78 1.16 -17.35
C ALA A 272 20.67 2.21 -17.59
N PRO A 273 19.88 2.10 -18.67
CA PRO A 273 18.72 2.96 -18.94
C PRO A 273 17.78 3.18 -17.75
N ARG A 274 17.52 2.13 -16.96
CA ARG A 274 16.69 2.25 -15.76
C ARG A 274 17.31 3.14 -14.70
N SER A 275 18.62 3.03 -14.48
CA SER A 275 19.33 3.88 -13.53
C SER A 275 19.32 5.34 -13.99
N LEU A 276 19.44 5.58 -15.29
CA LEU A 276 19.35 6.92 -15.89
C LEU A 276 17.97 7.53 -15.73
N VAL A 277 16.90 6.78 -16.04
CA VAL A 277 15.52 7.25 -15.85
C VAL A 277 15.19 7.47 -14.38
N GLY A 278 15.56 6.53 -13.49
CA GLY A 278 15.34 6.68 -12.06
C GLY A 278 16.08 7.89 -11.48
N GLY A 279 17.33 8.10 -11.90
CA GLY A 279 18.11 9.28 -11.51
C GLY A 279 17.54 10.59 -12.07
N LEU A 280 16.99 10.58 -13.28
CA LEU A 280 16.30 11.73 -13.87
C LEU A 280 15.02 12.05 -13.10
N MET A 281 14.21 11.05 -12.75
CA MET A 281 13.02 11.23 -11.91
C MET A 281 13.37 11.85 -10.56
N GLU A 282 14.49 11.44 -9.95
CA GLU A 282 14.98 12.04 -8.71
C GLU A 282 15.29 13.54 -8.88
N ALA A 283 15.99 13.92 -9.95
CA ALA A 283 16.29 15.32 -10.25
C ALA A 283 15.02 16.16 -10.47
N LEU A 284 14.02 15.60 -11.17
CA LEU A 284 12.72 16.27 -11.38
C LEU A 284 11.93 16.40 -10.08
N ARG A 285 12.00 15.40 -9.20
CA ARG A 285 11.38 15.45 -7.87
C ARG A 285 12.02 16.51 -6.98
N GLU A 286 13.36 16.63 -6.98
CA GLU A 286 14.05 17.70 -6.26
C GLU A 286 13.64 19.09 -6.79
N ALA A 287 13.46 19.24 -8.09
CA ALA A 287 12.97 20.49 -8.68
C ALA A 287 11.52 20.80 -8.31
N LEU A 288 10.66 19.77 -8.24
CA LEU A 288 9.28 19.92 -7.81
C LEU A 288 9.22 20.38 -6.34
N TYR A 289 10.06 19.80 -5.47
CA TYR A 289 10.20 20.23 -4.08
C TYR A 289 10.65 21.68 -3.98
N ALA A 290 11.69 22.07 -4.75
CA ALA A 290 12.15 23.45 -4.80
C ALA A 290 11.04 24.43 -5.23
N ALA A 291 10.19 24.03 -6.20
CA ALA A 291 9.07 24.85 -6.67
C ALA A 291 7.99 25.08 -5.59
N TYR A 292 7.88 24.19 -4.60
CA TYR A 292 6.98 24.34 -3.43
C TYR A 292 7.67 24.83 -2.15
N GLY A 293 8.92 25.30 -2.24
CA GLY A 293 9.66 25.86 -1.10
C GLY A 293 10.26 24.81 -0.15
N LEU A 294 10.35 23.55 -0.57
CA LEU A 294 11.05 22.48 0.15
C LEU A 294 12.52 22.40 -0.31
N PRO A 295 13.42 21.77 0.48
CA PRO A 295 14.81 21.55 0.07
C PRO A 295 14.89 20.80 -1.27
N GLY A 296 15.58 21.38 -2.24
CA GLY A 296 15.73 20.82 -3.59
C GLY A 296 16.52 21.76 -4.50
N ARG A 297 16.81 21.30 -5.73
CA ARG A 297 17.50 22.10 -6.75
C ARG A 297 16.51 22.51 -7.84
N PRO A 298 16.28 23.82 -8.07
CA PRO A 298 15.26 24.28 -9.02
C PRO A 298 15.63 23.97 -10.47
N LEU A 299 14.60 23.74 -11.30
CA LEU A 299 14.70 23.62 -12.75
C LEU A 299 13.77 24.65 -13.42
N PRO A 300 14.02 25.06 -14.67
CA PRO A 300 13.21 26.02 -15.41
C PRO A 300 11.92 25.37 -15.97
N LEU A 301 11.13 24.75 -15.11
CA LEU A 301 9.89 24.04 -15.43
C LEU A 301 8.79 24.42 -14.44
N SER A 302 7.54 24.48 -14.90
CA SER A 302 6.40 24.67 -13.98
C SER A 302 6.14 23.39 -13.15
N PRO A 303 5.51 23.50 -11.98
CA PRO A 303 5.11 22.33 -11.18
C PRO A 303 4.28 21.30 -11.98
N GLU A 304 3.38 21.77 -12.86
CA GLU A 304 2.56 20.89 -13.71
C GLU A 304 3.42 20.15 -14.74
N ALA A 305 4.41 20.83 -15.33
CA ALA A 305 5.33 20.22 -16.29
C ALA A 305 6.23 19.17 -15.62
N LEU A 306 6.73 19.47 -14.42
CA LEU A 306 7.52 18.54 -13.61
C LEU A 306 6.71 17.29 -13.24
N LEU A 307 5.47 17.46 -12.78
CA LEU A 307 4.59 16.35 -12.46
C LEU A 307 4.26 15.51 -13.70
N SER A 308 3.96 16.16 -14.84
CA SER A 308 3.69 15.45 -16.09
C SER A 308 4.90 14.62 -16.56
N ALA A 309 6.11 15.19 -16.49
CA ALA A 309 7.33 14.49 -16.84
C ALA A 309 7.59 13.30 -15.91
N LEU A 310 7.39 13.46 -14.59
CA LEU A 310 7.51 12.37 -13.62
C LEU A 310 6.56 11.21 -13.93
N THR A 311 5.27 11.49 -14.17
CA THR A 311 4.28 10.46 -14.50
C THR A 311 4.65 9.70 -15.77
N ARG A 312 5.07 10.41 -16.82
CA ARG A 312 5.45 9.78 -18.09
C ARG A 312 6.73 8.95 -17.99
N LEU A 313 7.70 9.40 -17.19
CA LEU A 313 8.91 8.62 -16.90
C LEU A 313 8.60 7.37 -16.06
N ASP A 314 7.66 7.45 -15.13
CA ASP A 314 7.20 6.29 -14.36
C ASP A 314 6.59 5.22 -15.27
N GLU A 315 5.67 5.62 -16.16
CA GLU A 315 5.11 4.73 -17.19
C GLU A 315 6.20 4.15 -18.13
N ALA A 316 7.20 4.96 -18.49
CA ALA A 316 8.31 4.49 -19.32
C ALA A 316 9.24 3.52 -18.56
N SER A 317 9.40 3.71 -17.25
CA SER A 317 10.20 2.83 -16.37
C SER A 317 9.65 1.40 -16.36
N GLU A 318 8.32 1.24 -16.35
CA GLU A 318 7.68 -0.07 -16.48
C GLU A 318 8.04 -0.76 -17.82
N ARG A 319 8.17 -0.01 -18.92
CA ARG A 319 8.55 -0.54 -20.23
C ARG A 319 10.03 -0.92 -20.28
N LEU A 320 10.89 -0.13 -19.65
CA LEU A 320 12.31 -0.48 -19.43
C LEU A 320 12.45 -1.77 -18.61
N GLY A 321 11.40 -2.13 -17.85
CA GLY A 321 11.08 -3.46 -17.32
C GLY A 321 11.38 -4.64 -18.27
N LYS A 322 11.09 -4.46 -19.56
CA LYS A 322 11.09 -5.54 -20.57
C LYS A 322 12.23 -5.41 -21.58
N ARG A 323 12.64 -4.19 -21.93
CA ARG A 323 13.78 -3.89 -22.80
C ARG A 323 14.57 -2.72 -22.23
N SER A 324 15.85 -2.93 -21.96
CA SER A 324 16.73 -1.91 -21.36
C SER A 324 17.83 -1.53 -22.34
N ASP A 325 17.44 -1.00 -23.50
CA ASP A 325 18.32 -0.54 -24.57
C ASP A 325 18.28 1.00 -24.73
N LEU A 326 19.18 1.53 -25.56
CA LEU A 326 19.29 2.95 -25.84
C LEU A 326 17.99 3.52 -26.46
N LEU A 327 17.35 2.78 -27.36
CA LEU A 327 16.11 3.22 -28.00
C LEU A 327 15.00 3.44 -26.96
N SER A 328 14.88 2.53 -26.00
CA SER A 328 13.88 2.65 -24.93
C SER A 328 14.19 3.82 -24.00
N LEU A 329 15.48 4.13 -23.77
CA LEU A 329 15.89 5.33 -23.03
C LEU A 329 15.50 6.60 -23.79
N GLU A 330 15.87 6.72 -25.06
CA GLU A 330 15.55 7.89 -25.88
C GLU A 330 14.04 8.10 -25.99
N ALA A 331 13.27 7.03 -26.18
CA ALA A 331 11.81 7.07 -26.19
C ALA A 331 11.22 7.55 -24.85
N ALA A 332 11.80 7.13 -23.72
CA ALA A 332 11.39 7.61 -22.40
C ALA A 332 11.61 9.13 -22.27
N LEU A 333 12.80 9.62 -22.62
CA LEU A 333 13.13 11.06 -22.59
C LEU A 333 12.21 11.88 -23.50
N LEU A 334 11.98 11.40 -24.72
CA LEU A 334 11.09 12.05 -25.68
C LEU A 334 9.64 12.10 -25.18
N SER A 335 9.14 11.02 -24.58
CA SER A 335 7.79 10.99 -24.02
C SER A 335 7.61 11.97 -22.87
N ALA A 336 8.58 12.04 -21.96
CA ALA A 336 8.53 12.87 -20.77
C ALA A 336 8.42 14.37 -21.08
N PHE A 337 9.11 14.82 -22.14
CA PHE A 337 9.19 16.23 -22.53
C PHE A 337 8.53 16.52 -23.88
N ALA A 338 7.75 15.57 -24.40
CA ALA A 338 6.86 15.87 -25.53
C ALA A 338 5.95 17.02 -25.10
N PRO A 339 5.79 18.07 -25.94
CA PRO A 339 4.75 19.05 -25.68
C PRO A 339 3.47 18.26 -25.47
N THR A 340 2.79 18.47 -24.35
CA THR A 340 1.37 18.11 -24.27
C THR A 340 0.76 18.59 -25.58
N PRO A 341 -0.03 17.78 -26.32
CA PRO A 341 -0.84 18.37 -27.35
C PRO A 341 -1.52 19.53 -26.65
N LYS A 342 -1.20 20.77 -27.08
CA LYS A 342 -2.01 21.91 -26.68
C LYS A 342 -3.42 21.39 -26.88
N ALA A 343 -4.23 21.37 -25.82
CA ALA A 343 -5.65 21.38 -26.03
C ALA A 343 -5.81 22.54 -27.02
N GLN A 344 -6.00 22.20 -28.30
CA GLN A 344 -6.20 23.20 -29.31
C GLN A 344 -7.39 23.94 -28.74
N GLY A 345 -7.19 25.21 -28.44
CA GLY A 345 -8.29 26.11 -28.15
C GLY A 345 -9.11 26.25 -29.41
N GLU A 346 -9.74 25.18 -29.89
CA GLU A 346 -11.13 25.28 -30.28
C GLU A 346 -11.89 25.35 -28.97
N ALA A 347 -12.15 26.58 -28.54
CA ALA A 347 -13.34 26.83 -27.76
C ALA A 347 -14.49 26.04 -28.41
N PRO A 348 -15.28 25.27 -27.67
CA PRO A 348 -16.49 24.69 -28.24
C PRO A 348 -17.23 25.84 -28.90
N ARG A 349 -17.44 25.74 -30.23
CA ARG A 349 -18.24 26.74 -30.96
C ARG A 349 -19.53 26.88 -30.17
N VAL A 350 -19.73 28.07 -29.60
CA VAL A 350 -20.97 28.43 -28.93
C VAL A 350 -22.06 28.21 -29.97
N GLN A 351 -22.82 27.14 -29.80
CA GLN A 351 -24.07 26.98 -30.53
C GLN A 351 -24.93 28.19 -30.13
N PRO A 352 -25.66 28.82 -31.08
CA PRO A 352 -26.59 29.88 -30.73
C PRO A 352 -27.51 29.38 -29.60
N PRO A 353 -27.91 30.24 -28.66
CA PRO A 353 -28.76 29.82 -27.55
C PRO A 353 -30.01 29.13 -28.10
N GLU A 354 -30.24 27.90 -27.64
CA GLU A 354 -31.50 27.20 -27.87
C GLU A 354 -32.66 28.11 -27.43
N PRO A 355 -33.78 28.14 -28.16
CA PRO A 355 -34.93 28.93 -27.75
C PRO A 355 -35.40 28.45 -26.37
N PRO A 356 -35.95 29.35 -25.53
CA PRO A 356 -36.38 28.99 -24.18
C PRO A 356 -37.41 27.85 -24.26
N LEU A 357 -37.23 26.84 -23.41
CA LEU A 357 -38.16 25.74 -23.27
C LEU A 357 -39.55 26.30 -22.95
N PRO A 358 -40.63 25.80 -23.60
CA PRO A 358 -41.98 26.27 -23.31
C PRO A 358 -42.34 26.00 -21.85
N GLU A 359 -43.00 26.97 -21.22
CA GLU A 359 -43.52 26.85 -19.85
C GLU A 359 -44.43 25.62 -19.73
N PHE A 360 -44.12 24.77 -18.75
CA PHE A 360 -44.87 23.56 -18.46
C PHE A 360 -46.21 23.92 -17.81
N ASP A 361 -47.31 23.78 -18.57
CA ASP A 361 -48.68 23.86 -18.04
C ASP A 361 -49.06 22.51 -17.41
N PRO A 362 -49.28 22.42 -16.08
CA PRO A 362 -49.56 21.17 -15.38
C PRO A 362 -50.94 20.56 -15.70
N LEU A 363 -51.80 21.24 -16.48
CA LEU A 363 -53.17 20.80 -16.79
C LEU A 363 -53.39 20.45 -18.28
N ALA A 364 -52.36 20.49 -19.12
CA ALA A 364 -52.47 20.08 -20.51
C ALA A 364 -52.52 18.53 -20.64
N PRO A 365 -53.52 17.95 -21.33
CA PRO A 365 -53.57 16.51 -21.57
C PRO A 365 -52.40 16.08 -22.48
N PRO A 366 -51.82 14.88 -22.27
CA PRO A 366 -50.64 14.47 -23.01
C PRO A 366 -50.95 14.38 -24.52
N PRO A 367 -50.05 14.88 -25.40
CA PRO A 367 -50.24 14.77 -26.83
C PRO A 367 -50.21 13.30 -27.25
N ALA A 368 -51.10 12.94 -28.17
CA ALA A 368 -51.16 11.61 -28.76
C ALA A 368 -49.80 11.25 -29.41
N PRO A 369 -49.37 9.97 -29.32
CA PRO A 369 -48.06 9.57 -29.82
C PRO A 369 -47.98 9.80 -31.33
N ARG A 370 -47.09 10.72 -31.73
CA ARG A 370 -46.68 10.88 -33.14
C ARG A 370 -45.88 9.65 -33.54
N ARG A 371 -46.30 9.03 -34.64
CA ARG A 371 -45.61 7.93 -35.31
C ARG A 371 -44.25 8.44 -35.80
N GLU A 372 -43.18 8.00 -35.16
CA GLU A 372 -41.86 7.95 -35.79
C GLU A 372 -41.71 6.58 -36.43
N GLU A 373 -41.72 6.58 -37.77
CA GLU A 373 -41.28 5.47 -38.60
C GLU A 373 -39.76 5.33 -38.48
N GLY A 374 -39.34 4.57 -37.47
CA GLY A 374 -38.01 4.05 -37.30
C GLY A 374 -38.16 2.70 -36.62
N ALA A 375 -38.42 1.67 -37.43
CA ALA A 375 -38.76 0.32 -36.98
C ALA A 375 -37.78 -0.19 -35.91
N ARG A 376 -38.27 -0.36 -34.68
CA ARG A 376 -37.78 -1.43 -33.81
C ARG A 376 -38.08 -2.74 -34.55
N PRO A 377 -37.10 -3.57 -34.90
CA PRO A 377 -37.41 -4.96 -35.16
C PRO A 377 -37.79 -5.55 -33.79
N GLU A 378 -39.08 -5.75 -33.58
CA GLU A 378 -39.51 -6.82 -32.67
C GLU A 378 -38.76 -8.10 -33.08
N PRO A 379 -38.14 -8.84 -32.15
CA PRO A 379 -37.50 -10.09 -32.50
C PRO A 379 -38.59 -11.08 -32.97
N LYS A 380 -38.78 -11.12 -34.29
CA LYS A 380 -39.43 -12.21 -34.98
C LYS A 380 -38.58 -13.45 -34.75
N GLY A 381 -39.12 -14.40 -33.98
CA GLY A 381 -38.65 -15.77 -33.88
C GLY A 381 -37.18 -15.90 -33.48
N GLY A 382 -36.88 -15.85 -32.19
CA GLY A 382 -35.58 -16.31 -31.71
C GLY A 382 -35.39 -17.77 -32.11
N GLU A 383 -34.41 -18.06 -32.97
CA GLU A 383 -33.86 -19.42 -33.07
C GLU A 383 -33.51 -19.87 -31.65
N ASP A 384 -33.97 -21.05 -31.24
CA ASP A 384 -33.55 -21.62 -29.98
C ASP A 384 -32.05 -21.95 -30.06
N LEU A 385 -31.23 -21.04 -29.51
CA LEU A 385 -29.77 -21.18 -29.48
C LEU A 385 -29.30 -22.17 -28.41
N ALA A 386 -30.20 -22.66 -27.54
CA ALA A 386 -29.85 -23.59 -26.47
C ALA A 386 -29.17 -24.89 -26.97
N PRO A 387 -29.65 -25.59 -28.03
CA PRO A 387 -28.98 -26.78 -28.54
C PRO A 387 -27.60 -26.48 -29.14
N ARG A 388 -27.44 -25.39 -29.91
CA ARG A 388 -26.13 -24.97 -30.47
C ARG A 388 -25.15 -24.58 -29.35
N PHE A 389 -25.64 -23.92 -28.30
CA PHE A 389 -24.82 -23.57 -27.14
C PHE A 389 -24.41 -24.77 -26.31
N ARG A 390 -25.26 -25.79 -26.17
CA ARG A 390 -24.86 -27.06 -25.52
C ARG A 390 -23.75 -27.77 -26.30
N ALA A 391 -23.88 -27.86 -27.62
CA ALA A 391 -22.83 -28.44 -28.47
C ALA A 391 -21.51 -27.65 -28.37
N PHE A 392 -21.59 -26.32 -28.40
CA PHE A 392 -20.44 -25.44 -28.17
C PHE A 392 -19.78 -25.67 -26.80
N LEU A 393 -20.57 -25.80 -25.73
CA LEU A 393 -20.04 -26.08 -24.39
C LEU A 393 -19.40 -27.48 -24.28
N GLU A 394 -19.85 -28.45 -25.05
CA GLU A 394 -19.29 -29.81 -25.08
C GLU A 394 -17.98 -29.91 -25.86
N ALA A 395 -17.81 -29.07 -26.89
CA ALA A 395 -16.56 -28.92 -27.63
C ALA A 395 -15.46 -28.19 -26.83
N LEU A 396 -15.83 -27.47 -25.76
CA LEU A 396 -14.88 -26.77 -24.89
C LEU A 396 -14.14 -27.72 -23.94
N ARG A 397 -12.87 -27.42 -23.69
CA ARG A 397 -12.08 -28.07 -22.63
C ARG A 397 -12.79 -27.91 -21.27
N PRO A 398 -12.71 -28.91 -20.36
CA PRO A 398 -13.45 -28.90 -19.09
C PRO A 398 -13.28 -27.63 -18.24
N THR A 399 -12.07 -27.06 -18.25
CA THR A 399 -11.74 -25.82 -17.53
C THR A 399 -12.42 -24.59 -18.13
N LEU A 400 -12.43 -24.44 -19.46
CA LEU A 400 -13.08 -23.34 -20.16
C LEU A 400 -14.60 -23.46 -20.12
N ARG A 401 -15.13 -24.69 -20.23
CA ARG A 401 -16.55 -24.99 -20.08
C ARG A 401 -17.09 -24.49 -18.73
N ALA A 402 -16.33 -24.66 -17.64
CA ALA A 402 -16.72 -24.17 -16.32
C ALA A 402 -16.91 -22.65 -16.27
N PHE A 403 -16.11 -21.90 -17.04
CA PHE A 403 -16.21 -20.45 -17.11
C PHE A 403 -17.35 -19.97 -18.01
N VAL A 404 -17.61 -20.65 -19.14
CA VAL A 404 -18.57 -20.16 -20.15
C VAL A 404 -19.99 -20.70 -19.96
N ARG A 405 -20.18 -21.82 -19.23
CA ARG A 405 -21.48 -22.47 -19.05
C ARG A 405 -22.59 -21.57 -18.51
N GLU A 406 -22.24 -20.57 -17.71
CA GLU A 406 -23.19 -19.65 -17.08
C GLU A 406 -23.45 -18.38 -17.90
N ALA A 407 -22.82 -18.25 -19.08
CA ALA A 407 -23.09 -17.17 -20.01
C ALA A 407 -24.39 -17.42 -20.78
N ARG A 408 -25.11 -16.34 -21.10
CA ARG A 408 -26.25 -16.38 -22.03
C ARG A 408 -25.77 -15.99 -23.42
N PRO A 409 -25.88 -16.88 -24.43
CA PRO A 409 -25.52 -16.57 -25.80
C PRO A 409 -26.60 -15.72 -26.48
N GLU A 410 -26.19 -14.71 -27.22
CA GLU A 410 -27.04 -13.96 -28.14
C GLU A 410 -26.24 -13.67 -29.40
N VAL A 411 -26.81 -13.96 -30.57
CA VAL A 411 -26.16 -13.68 -31.85
C VAL A 411 -26.81 -12.45 -32.45
N VAL A 412 -26.01 -11.42 -32.73
CA VAL A 412 -26.45 -10.21 -33.42
C VAL A 412 -25.53 -9.98 -34.60
N GLY A 413 -26.04 -10.15 -35.82
CA GLY A 413 -25.22 -10.08 -37.03
C GLY A 413 -24.17 -11.19 -37.07
N SER A 414 -22.91 -10.83 -37.32
CA SER A 414 -21.75 -11.75 -37.31
C SER A 414 -21.04 -11.82 -35.95
N THR A 415 -21.70 -11.41 -34.86
CA THR A 415 -21.09 -11.34 -33.52
C THR A 415 -21.87 -12.18 -32.51
N LEU A 416 -21.16 -13.06 -31.78
CA LEU A 416 -21.68 -13.80 -30.64
C LEU A 416 -21.43 -13.04 -29.34
N TYR A 417 -22.50 -12.62 -28.68
CA TYR A 417 -22.47 -12.03 -27.36
C TYR A 417 -22.63 -13.13 -26.30
N LEU A 418 -21.64 -13.23 -25.41
CA LEU A 418 -21.72 -14.05 -24.22
C LEU A 418 -21.95 -13.12 -23.02
N ARG A 419 -23.21 -13.04 -22.58
CA ARG A 419 -23.60 -12.18 -21.45
C ARG A 419 -23.46 -12.92 -20.13
N PHE A 420 -22.70 -12.34 -19.21
CA PHE A 420 -22.45 -12.87 -17.88
C PHE A 420 -23.23 -12.04 -16.85
N PRO A 421 -23.90 -12.69 -15.89
CA PRO A 421 -24.44 -11.99 -14.73
C PRO A 421 -23.33 -11.29 -13.92
N GLU A 422 -23.63 -10.14 -13.30
CA GLU A 422 -22.67 -9.38 -12.48
C GLU A 422 -21.98 -10.24 -11.40
N SER A 423 -22.73 -11.17 -10.80
CA SER A 423 -22.25 -12.12 -9.79
C SER A 423 -21.14 -13.06 -10.28
N LYS A 424 -20.88 -13.09 -11.60
CA LYS A 424 -19.92 -13.96 -12.27
C LYS A 424 -18.80 -13.18 -12.97
N ALA A 425 -18.45 -11.99 -12.47
CA ALA A 425 -17.33 -11.18 -12.94
C ALA A 425 -15.99 -11.96 -13.04
N PHE A 426 -15.73 -12.90 -12.14
CA PHE A 426 -14.55 -13.79 -12.23
C PHE A 426 -14.58 -14.70 -13.48
N HIS A 427 -15.74 -15.25 -13.81
CA HIS A 427 -15.91 -16.16 -14.96
C HIS A 427 -15.83 -15.37 -16.27
N HIS A 428 -16.39 -14.15 -16.30
CA HIS A 428 -16.24 -13.19 -17.40
C HIS A 428 -14.76 -12.88 -17.68
N LYS A 429 -14.00 -12.46 -16.65
CA LYS A 429 -12.57 -12.14 -16.79
C LYS A 429 -11.74 -13.34 -17.28
N LYS A 430 -12.02 -14.54 -16.78
CA LYS A 430 -11.33 -15.78 -17.21
C LYS A 430 -11.70 -16.24 -18.62
N ALA A 431 -12.95 -16.04 -19.04
CA ALA A 431 -13.36 -16.29 -20.41
C ALA A 431 -12.76 -15.26 -21.38
N GLU A 432 -12.60 -14.00 -20.96
CA GLU A 432 -12.00 -12.92 -21.74
C GLU A 432 -10.50 -13.12 -21.97
N GLU A 433 -9.76 -13.56 -20.94
CA GLU A 433 -8.35 -13.96 -21.04
C GLU A 433 -8.11 -15.11 -22.05
N GLN A 434 -9.15 -15.89 -22.37
CA GLN A 434 -9.10 -17.07 -23.23
C GLN A 434 -9.95 -16.90 -24.51
N LYS A 435 -10.29 -15.67 -24.88
CA LYS A 435 -11.12 -15.33 -26.05
C LYS A 435 -10.62 -15.95 -27.35
N GLY A 436 -9.29 -16.05 -27.53
CA GLY A 436 -8.67 -16.67 -28.71
C GLY A 436 -8.96 -18.17 -28.88
N ALA A 437 -9.25 -18.89 -27.78
CA ALA A 437 -9.64 -20.30 -27.84
C ALA A 437 -11.14 -20.51 -28.10
N LEU A 438 -11.96 -19.47 -27.85
CA LEU A 438 -13.41 -19.51 -28.04
C LEU A 438 -13.80 -19.19 -29.49
N LEU A 439 -13.05 -18.32 -30.17
CA LEU A 439 -13.37 -17.81 -31.50
C LEU A 439 -13.53 -18.89 -32.59
N PRO A 440 -12.61 -19.88 -32.73
CA PRO A 440 -12.75 -20.93 -33.75
C PRO A 440 -14.00 -21.80 -33.53
N LEU A 441 -14.32 -22.10 -32.28
CA LEU A 441 -15.50 -22.89 -31.92
C LEU A 441 -16.80 -22.08 -32.09
N ALA A 442 -16.75 -20.77 -31.89
CA ALA A 442 -17.91 -19.92 -32.17
C ALA A 442 -18.14 -19.76 -33.68
N GLN A 443 -17.08 -19.67 -34.49
CA GLN A 443 -17.17 -19.71 -35.95
C GLN A 443 -17.83 -21.01 -36.43
N GLU A 444 -17.42 -22.15 -35.87
CA GLU A 444 -17.95 -23.47 -36.24
C GLU A 444 -19.42 -23.68 -35.81
N HIS A 445 -19.77 -23.31 -34.58
CA HIS A 445 -21.10 -23.61 -34.03
C HIS A 445 -22.15 -22.50 -34.22
N PHE A 446 -21.73 -21.26 -34.44
CA PHE A 446 -22.61 -20.10 -34.58
C PHE A 446 -22.39 -19.29 -35.88
N GLY A 447 -21.36 -19.59 -36.69
CA GLY A 447 -21.10 -18.89 -37.94
C GLY A 447 -20.72 -17.42 -37.78
N VAL A 448 -20.16 -17.05 -36.62
CA VAL A 448 -19.83 -15.65 -36.26
C VAL A 448 -18.36 -15.33 -36.52
N GLU A 449 -18.06 -14.08 -36.88
CA GLU A 449 -16.69 -13.60 -37.10
C GLU A 449 -16.07 -13.01 -35.83
N GLU A 450 -16.88 -12.62 -34.86
CA GLU A 450 -16.45 -12.02 -33.60
C GLU A 450 -17.19 -12.58 -32.38
N ILE A 451 -16.52 -12.59 -31.23
CA ILE A 451 -17.14 -12.84 -29.91
C ILE A 451 -17.00 -11.59 -29.05
N LEU A 452 -18.05 -11.20 -28.33
CA LEU A 452 -17.98 -10.17 -27.29
C LEU A 452 -18.47 -10.74 -25.96
N LEU A 453 -17.68 -10.59 -24.91
CA LEU A 453 -18.02 -11.03 -23.55
C LEU A 453 -18.47 -9.81 -22.75
N VAL A 454 -19.74 -9.79 -22.35
CA VAL A 454 -20.35 -8.63 -21.71
C VAL A 454 -20.75 -8.99 -20.28
N LEU A 455 -20.34 -8.18 -19.32
CA LEU A 455 -20.83 -8.26 -17.94
C LEU A 455 -22.05 -7.36 -17.79
N GLU A 456 -23.21 -7.93 -17.47
CA GLU A 456 -24.44 -7.17 -17.25
C GLU A 456 -24.29 -6.31 -15.98
N LYS A 457 -24.32 -4.97 -16.12
CA LYS A 457 -24.42 -4.04 -14.98
C LYS A 457 -25.91 -3.81 -14.68
N LYS A 458 -26.32 -3.97 -13.43
CA LYS A 458 -27.72 -3.73 -13.01
C LYS A 458 -28.10 -2.26 -13.28
N SER A 459 -29.05 -2.01 -14.19
CA SER A 459 -29.82 -0.75 -14.18
C SER A 459 -30.61 -0.69 -12.86
N PRO A 460 -30.68 0.46 -12.17
CA PRO A 460 -31.39 0.54 -10.90
C PRO A 460 -32.88 0.27 -11.11
N GLU A 461 -33.42 -0.72 -10.41
CA GLU A 461 -34.87 -0.93 -10.30
C GLU A 461 -35.51 0.27 -9.59
N PRO A 462 -36.73 0.69 -9.98
CA PRO A 462 -37.39 1.85 -9.42
C PRO A 462 -37.74 1.61 -7.94
N VAL A 463 -37.22 2.51 -7.09
CA VAL A 463 -37.55 2.59 -5.66
C VAL A 463 -39.04 2.90 -5.52
N SER A 464 -39.76 2.08 -4.73
CA SER A 464 -41.15 2.32 -4.38
C SER A 464 -41.32 3.67 -3.65
N PRO A 465 -42.43 4.40 -3.85
CA PRO A 465 -42.58 5.76 -3.33
C PRO A 465 -42.68 5.78 -1.79
N PRO A 466 -42.12 6.81 -1.12
CA PRO A 466 -42.20 6.95 0.34
C PRO A 466 -43.62 7.32 0.81
N PRO A 467 -43.99 7.00 2.06
CA PRO A 467 -45.30 7.35 2.62
C PRO A 467 -45.46 8.88 2.77
N LYS A 468 -46.70 9.35 2.60
CA LYS A 468 -47.10 10.77 2.61
C LYS A 468 -46.71 11.50 3.92
N PRO A 469 -46.30 12.78 3.86
CA PRO A 469 -46.06 13.58 5.06
C PRO A 469 -47.35 13.96 5.77
N THR A 470 -47.37 13.85 7.10
CA THR A 470 -48.38 14.42 7.99
C THR A 470 -48.22 15.96 8.10
N PRO A 471 -49.33 16.70 8.30
CA PRO A 471 -49.33 18.16 8.25
C PRO A 471 -48.60 18.79 9.45
N ARG A 472 -47.81 19.84 9.16
CA ARG A 472 -47.07 20.65 10.14
C ARG A 472 -48.00 21.61 10.87
N THR A 473 -47.91 21.63 12.19
CA THR A 473 -48.48 22.66 13.09
C THR A 473 -47.63 23.94 13.02
N PRO A 474 -48.22 25.14 13.05
CA PRO A 474 -47.51 26.40 12.80
C PRO A 474 -46.59 26.82 13.96
N ALA A 475 -45.43 27.38 13.62
CA ALA A 475 -44.48 27.98 14.57
C ALA A 475 -44.97 29.38 15.04
N PRO A 476 -44.77 29.75 16.32
CA PRO A 476 -45.14 31.06 16.85
C PRO A 476 -44.14 32.17 16.46
N ALA A 477 -44.67 33.40 16.51
CA ALA A 477 -44.11 34.65 15.99
C ALA A 477 -42.87 35.20 16.72
N ALA A 478 -42.13 36.04 15.99
CA ALA A 478 -40.97 36.80 16.45
C ALA A 478 -41.35 38.00 17.36
N PRO A 479 -40.51 38.38 18.33
CA PRO A 479 -40.56 39.67 19.00
C PRO A 479 -39.62 40.72 18.32
N PRO A 480 -39.76 42.02 18.65
CA PRO A 480 -39.60 43.13 17.70
C PRO A 480 -38.22 43.80 17.68
N LYS A 481 -38.08 44.70 16.70
CA LYS A 481 -36.91 45.56 16.42
C LYS A 481 -36.76 46.71 17.43
N GLU A 482 -35.51 47.05 17.75
CA GLU A 482 -35.10 48.36 18.29
C GLU A 482 -34.00 48.96 17.39
N ASP A 483 -34.04 50.28 17.26
CA ASP A 483 -33.36 51.15 16.27
C ASP A 483 -31.93 51.59 16.71
N PRO A 484 -31.14 52.30 15.87
CA PRO A 484 -29.68 52.25 15.87
C PRO A 484 -29.01 53.42 16.60
N GLU A 485 -27.90 53.15 17.30
CA GLU A 485 -26.97 54.19 17.78
C GLU A 485 -25.49 53.83 17.51
N GLU A 486 -24.87 54.75 16.75
CA GLU A 486 -23.48 55.24 16.77
C GLU A 486 -22.28 54.30 17.00
N ALA A 487 -21.45 54.20 15.96
CA ALA A 487 -20.01 53.90 16.03
C ALA A 487 -19.26 55.15 16.56
N PRO A 488 -18.04 55.09 17.17
CA PRO A 488 -16.87 54.51 16.49
C PRO A 488 -15.70 53.96 17.37
N LYS A 489 -14.85 53.12 16.75
CA LYS A 489 -13.36 53.20 16.66
C LYS A 489 -12.65 51.83 16.70
N ASP A 490 -11.88 51.62 15.63
CA ASP A 490 -10.70 50.80 15.39
C ASP A 490 -10.24 49.79 16.47
N GLU A 491 -10.22 48.50 16.10
CA GLU A 491 -9.15 47.54 16.39
C GLU A 491 -9.34 46.26 15.53
N ALA A 492 -8.24 45.68 15.02
CA ALA A 492 -8.19 44.60 14.03
C ALA A 492 -8.85 43.29 14.50
N PRO A 493 -9.54 42.49 13.64
CA PRO A 493 -10.20 41.30 14.11
C PRO A 493 -9.23 40.11 14.18
N THR A 494 -9.05 39.59 15.39
CA THR A 494 -8.65 38.20 15.64
C THR A 494 -9.73 37.27 15.10
N GLU A 495 -9.41 36.45 14.09
CA GLU A 495 -10.34 35.48 13.52
C GLU A 495 -10.69 34.37 14.53
N ASP A 496 -11.97 34.24 14.85
CA ASP A 496 -12.54 33.13 15.63
C ASP A 496 -12.38 31.79 14.86
N PRO A 497 -11.62 30.81 15.39
CA PRO A 497 -11.39 29.53 14.73
C PRO A 497 -12.68 28.75 14.44
N GLU A 498 -13.72 28.89 15.27
CA GLU A 498 -14.99 28.18 15.07
C GLU A 498 -15.77 28.75 13.89
N ALA A 499 -15.77 30.07 13.72
CA ALA A 499 -16.39 30.73 12.57
C ALA A 499 -15.73 30.30 11.25
N ARG A 500 -14.39 30.17 11.24
CA ARG A 500 -13.62 29.71 10.08
C ARG A 500 -13.90 28.24 9.74
N LEU A 501 -14.02 27.38 10.76
CA LEU A 501 -14.37 25.97 10.60
C LEU A 501 -15.79 25.79 10.05
N HIS A 502 -16.74 26.62 10.50
CA HIS A 502 -18.10 26.66 9.99
C HIS A 502 -18.16 27.12 8.52
N GLN A 503 -17.35 28.10 8.13
CA GLN A 503 -17.28 28.58 6.75
C GLN A 503 -16.70 27.53 5.80
N ILE A 504 -15.63 26.84 6.21
CA ILE A 504 -15.00 25.76 5.44
C ILE A 504 -15.94 24.56 5.29
N THR A 505 -16.63 24.14 6.36
CA THR A 505 -17.57 23.01 6.29
C THR A 505 -18.79 23.30 5.42
N ARG A 506 -19.23 24.56 5.35
CA ARG A 506 -20.31 25.00 4.43
C ARG A 506 -19.86 24.99 2.96
N LEU A 507 -18.63 25.40 2.68
CA LEU A 507 -18.05 25.37 1.32
C LEU A 507 -17.82 23.94 0.80
N LEU A 508 -17.54 23.00 1.70
CA LEU A 508 -17.27 21.59 1.35
C LEU A 508 -18.52 20.68 1.44
N GLY A 509 -19.71 21.23 1.71
CA GLY A 509 -20.96 20.47 1.77
C GLY A 509 -21.04 19.46 2.92
N GLY A 510 -20.19 19.60 3.95
CA GLY A 510 -20.13 18.71 5.11
C GLY A 510 -21.03 19.15 6.26
N ARG A 511 -21.33 18.25 7.20
CA ARG A 511 -21.95 18.58 8.51
C ARG A 511 -20.96 18.28 9.63
N LEU A 512 -20.77 19.25 10.53
CA LEU A 512 -20.02 19.05 11.77
C LEU A 512 -20.88 18.25 12.76
N LEU A 513 -20.31 17.17 13.30
CA LEU A 513 -20.90 16.40 14.40
C LEU A 513 -20.04 16.60 15.64
N TRP A 514 -20.64 17.19 16.68
CA TRP A 514 -19.98 17.37 17.97
C TRP A 514 -20.09 16.08 18.79
N VAL A 515 -18.95 15.43 19.04
CA VAL A 515 -18.86 14.28 19.94
C VAL A 515 -18.47 14.81 21.32
N ARG A 516 -19.34 14.64 22.33
CA ARG A 516 -18.98 14.97 23.72
C ARG A 516 -17.79 14.10 24.13
N ARG A 517 -16.74 14.73 24.69
CA ARG A 517 -15.66 13.99 25.35
C ARG A 517 -16.25 13.08 26.44
N PRO A 518 -15.84 11.82 26.55
CA PRO A 518 -16.20 11.00 27.71
C PRO A 518 -15.71 11.69 28.99
N LYS A 519 -16.56 11.70 30.02
CA LYS A 519 -16.27 12.26 31.35
C LYS A 519 -15.00 11.59 31.89
N ALA A 520 -14.01 12.39 32.30
CA ALA A 520 -12.84 11.85 33.00
C ALA A 520 -13.32 11.12 34.27
N PRO A 521 -12.67 10.02 34.69
CA PRO A 521 -12.98 9.39 35.97
C PRO A 521 -12.75 10.41 37.09
N GLU A 522 -13.74 10.56 37.96
CA GLU A 522 -13.66 11.38 39.17
C GLU A 522 -12.47 10.88 40.01
N SER A 523 -11.61 11.81 40.42
CA SER A 523 -10.51 11.57 41.33
C SER A 523 -11.08 11.08 42.66
N GLU A 524 -10.75 9.85 43.04
CA GLU A 524 -10.94 9.37 44.41
C GLU A 524 -10.17 10.30 45.36
N GLU A 525 -10.90 11.00 46.22
CA GLU A 525 -10.31 11.69 47.37
C GLU A 525 -9.65 10.67 48.29
N PRO A 526 -8.52 11.01 48.94
CA PRO A 526 -7.87 10.09 49.86
C PRO A 526 -8.77 9.83 51.07
N MET A 527 -9.11 8.56 51.28
CA MET A 527 -9.72 8.06 52.51
C MET A 527 -8.89 8.52 53.71
N SER A 528 -9.51 9.27 54.62
CA SER A 528 -8.92 9.63 55.91
C SER A 528 -8.80 8.39 56.81
N GLU A 529 -7.70 8.28 57.56
CA GLU A 529 -7.33 7.17 58.46
C GLU A 529 -8.24 6.98 59.70
N ASP A 530 -9.49 7.46 59.68
CA ASP A 530 -10.42 7.37 60.80
C ASP A 530 -11.72 6.63 60.41
N ALA A 531 -11.59 5.35 60.04
CA ALA A 531 -12.74 4.41 60.01
C ALA A 531 -12.27 2.94 60.07
N ILE A 532 -11.47 2.60 61.09
CA ILE A 532 -11.29 1.22 61.51
C ILE A 532 -12.53 0.82 62.34
N GLY A 533 -13.30 -0.14 61.85
CA GLY A 533 -14.35 -0.85 62.58
C GLY A 533 -15.22 -1.64 61.62
N GLY A 534 -15.00 -2.96 61.46
CA GLY A 534 -15.86 -4.00 62.08
C GLY A 534 -17.22 -4.06 61.36
N SER A 535 -17.70 -5.13 60.74
CA SER A 535 -17.65 -6.59 60.94
C SER A 535 -18.05 -7.23 59.60
N GLY A 536 -17.42 -8.30 59.12
CA GLY A 536 -17.90 -9.65 59.42
C GLY A 536 -19.24 -9.98 58.76
N ILE A 537 -19.20 -10.66 57.60
CA ILE A 537 -19.67 -12.04 57.31
C ILE A 537 -19.23 -12.40 55.89
#